data_AF-A0A817MHC9-F1
#
_entry.id   AF-A0A817MHC9-F1
#
_cell.length_a   1.000
_cell.length_b   1.000
_cell.length_c   1.000
_cell.angle_alpha   90.00
_cell.angle_beta   90.00
_cell.angle_gamma   90.00
#
_symmetry.space_group_name_H-M   'P 1'
#
loop_
_entity.id
_entity.type
_entity.pdbx_description
1 polymer ?
#
loop_
_entity_poly.entity_id
_entity_poly.type
_entity_poly.pdbx_seq_one_letter_code
_entity_poly.pdbx_strand_id
1 'polypeptide(L)'
;MASSTRIFSFGLGMSPSRALVKGLARATNGRFVFIPPNSRVDTYVKEQLRRALQPSITNIEVKWNFGDIDVHTAPTQLPTVYANDRLIIYGLMDNISALSSDIHPSVELYTKEDHHRLGEARIERITSTDNTGSIVRLAAKALILELQHTKKVSTGSLQSCFQDETDLTERTTEIEETMKKRIIELSLNYSILTPYAAFVGIEKRVNGSNNDMTLREVPIQISADDHHLISSPSLRYFNNGQRQTLSYLTILACSFLYLAFFFTA
;
A
#
# COMPACT_ATOMS: atom_id res chain seq x y z
N MET A 1 -12.88 -0.51 -16.24
CA MET A 1 -12.73 0.92 -15.86
C MET A 1 -13.47 1.74 -16.89
N ALA A 2 -14.33 2.69 -16.48
CA ALA A 2 -15.06 3.52 -17.45
C ALA A 2 -14.10 4.51 -18.11
N SER A 3 -14.04 4.53 -19.45
CA SER A 3 -13.06 5.32 -20.20
C SER A 3 -13.45 6.79 -20.41
N SER A 4 -14.74 7.12 -20.30
CA SER A 4 -15.27 8.40 -20.78
C SER A 4 -15.44 9.48 -19.70
N THR A 5 -15.65 9.11 -18.44
CA THR A 5 -15.98 10.10 -17.38
C THR A 5 -15.26 9.79 -16.08
N ARG A 6 -14.74 10.85 -15.44
CA ARG A 6 -13.99 10.79 -14.19
C ARG A 6 -14.81 11.44 -13.08
N ILE A 7 -14.94 10.75 -11.95
CA ILE A 7 -15.69 11.25 -10.79
C ILE A 7 -14.72 11.58 -9.65
N PHE A 8 -14.81 12.81 -9.17
CA PHE A 8 -14.12 13.28 -7.97
C PHE A 8 -15.10 13.29 -6.82
N SER A 9 -14.97 12.34 -5.90
CA SER A 9 -15.95 12.12 -4.83
C SER A 9 -15.50 12.73 -3.49
N PHE A 10 -16.48 13.22 -2.73
CA PHE A 10 -16.26 13.77 -1.38
C PHE A 10 -17.06 12.98 -0.36
N GLY A 11 -16.45 12.70 0.80
CA GLY A 11 -17.15 12.20 1.98
C GLY A 11 -17.08 13.24 3.10
N LEU A 12 -18.23 13.76 3.53
CA LEU A 12 -18.30 14.76 4.61
C LEU A 12 -18.52 14.09 5.97
N GLY A 13 -17.62 14.34 6.92
CA GLY A 13 -17.72 13.85 8.29
C GLY A 13 -17.43 12.35 8.43
N MET A 14 -18.06 11.73 9.44
CA MET A 14 -17.83 10.32 9.81
C MET A 14 -18.83 9.35 9.20
N SER A 15 -20.02 9.83 8.82
CA SER A 15 -21.15 9.03 8.33
C SER A 15 -21.04 8.45 6.91
N PRO A 16 -20.33 9.04 5.92
CA PRO A 16 -20.42 8.56 4.54
C PRO A 16 -19.76 7.21 4.35
N SER A 17 -20.35 6.38 3.49
CA SER A 17 -19.80 5.06 3.15
C SER A 17 -18.42 5.20 2.50
N ARG A 18 -17.38 4.84 3.25
CA ARG A 18 -15.99 4.88 2.75
C ARG A 18 -15.77 3.94 1.58
N ALA A 19 -16.46 2.80 1.57
CA ALA A 19 -16.36 1.82 0.49
C ALA A 19 -16.93 2.40 -0.82
N LEU A 20 -18.10 3.04 -0.77
CA LEU A 20 -18.75 3.63 -1.93
C LEU A 20 -17.93 4.79 -2.51
N VAL A 21 -17.55 5.75 -1.67
CA VAL A 21 -16.81 6.95 -2.08
C VAL A 21 -15.47 6.58 -2.72
N LYS A 22 -14.72 5.63 -2.11
CA LYS A 22 -13.47 5.10 -2.68
C LYS A 22 -13.70 4.26 -3.92
N GLY A 23 -14.76 3.44 -3.95
CA GLY A 23 -15.10 2.59 -5.08
C GLY A 23 -15.44 3.40 -6.33
N LEU A 24 -16.25 4.45 -6.18
CA LEU A 24 -16.63 5.35 -7.26
C LEU A 24 -15.40 6.02 -7.90
N ALA A 25 -14.54 6.64 -7.07
CA ALA A 25 -13.32 7.26 -7.54
C ALA A 25 -12.38 6.27 -8.25
N ARG A 26 -12.29 5.01 -7.77
CA ARG A 26 -11.48 3.98 -8.40
C ARG A 26 -12.06 3.54 -9.74
N ALA A 27 -13.34 3.25 -9.81
CA ALA A 27 -14.01 2.75 -11.03
C ALA A 27 -13.95 3.73 -12.20
N THR A 28 -13.88 5.04 -11.89
CA THR A 28 -13.81 6.13 -12.88
C THR A 28 -12.42 6.75 -13.00
N ASN A 29 -11.36 6.13 -12.46
CA ASN A 29 -10.00 6.68 -12.44
C ASN A 29 -9.88 8.12 -11.89
N GLY A 30 -10.78 8.49 -10.99
CA GLY A 30 -10.81 9.80 -10.33
C GLY A 30 -10.04 9.81 -9.01
N ARG A 31 -10.43 10.71 -8.12
CA ARG A 31 -9.87 10.85 -6.77
C ARG A 31 -10.99 11.00 -5.75
N PHE A 32 -10.72 10.59 -4.52
CA PHE A 32 -11.65 10.75 -3.41
C PHE A 32 -11.00 11.55 -2.29
N VAL A 33 -11.80 12.33 -1.57
CA VAL A 33 -11.37 13.07 -0.37
C VAL A 33 -12.40 12.89 0.74
N PHE A 34 -11.94 12.58 1.96
CA PHE A 34 -12.79 12.60 3.15
C PHE A 34 -12.48 13.86 3.95
N ILE A 35 -13.51 14.65 4.22
CA ILE A 35 -13.43 15.91 4.95
C ILE A 35 -13.86 15.64 6.38
N PRO A 36 -12.95 15.71 7.37
CA PRO A 36 -13.30 15.46 8.77
C PRO A 36 -14.28 16.52 9.31
N PRO A 37 -15.06 16.20 10.36
CA PRO A 37 -15.92 17.19 11.01
C PRO A 37 -15.07 18.34 11.56
N ASN A 38 -15.65 19.54 11.64
CA ASN A 38 -14.99 20.77 12.09
C ASN A 38 -13.79 21.21 11.25
N SER A 39 -13.69 20.76 9.99
CA SER A 39 -12.68 21.22 9.06
C SER A 39 -13.25 22.18 8.00
N ARG A 40 -12.36 22.99 7.43
CA ARG A 40 -12.69 23.99 6.41
C ARG A 40 -12.91 23.30 5.06
N VAL A 41 -14.18 23.06 4.73
CA VAL A 41 -14.62 22.36 3.51
C VAL A 41 -14.07 23.05 2.25
N ASP A 42 -14.00 24.37 2.24
CA ASP A 42 -13.51 25.21 1.15
C ASP A 42 -12.10 24.83 0.70
N THR A 43 -11.21 24.50 1.64
CA THR A 43 -9.82 24.12 1.33
C THR A 43 -9.79 22.81 0.55
N TYR A 44 -10.51 21.80 1.01
CA TYR A 44 -10.55 20.49 0.36
C TYR A 44 -11.23 20.52 -1.00
N VAL A 45 -12.31 21.29 -1.13
CA VAL A 45 -13.02 21.46 -2.41
C VAL A 45 -12.12 22.18 -3.42
N LYS A 46 -11.43 23.24 -3.01
CA LYS A 46 -10.50 23.97 -3.87
C LYS A 46 -9.37 23.08 -4.38
N GLU A 47 -8.74 22.30 -3.51
CA GLU A 47 -7.67 21.39 -3.88
C GLU A 47 -8.16 20.29 -4.83
N GLN A 48 -9.31 19.70 -4.54
CA GLN A 48 -9.87 18.65 -5.38
C GLN A 48 -10.31 19.19 -6.75
N LEU A 49 -10.90 20.38 -6.80
CA LEU A 49 -11.29 21.04 -8.05
C LEU A 49 -10.06 21.42 -8.88
N ARG A 50 -9.00 21.95 -8.23
CA ARG A 50 -7.73 22.24 -8.90
C ARG A 50 -7.19 21.00 -9.60
N ARG A 51 -7.24 19.83 -8.95
CA ARG A 51 -6.84 18.54 -9.54
C ARG A 51 -7.77 18.10 -10.66
N ALA A 52 -9.07 18.30 -10.51
CA ALA A 52 -10.06 17.92 -11.52
C ALA A 52 -9.90 18.69 -12.84
N LEU A 53 -9.46 19.95 -12.75
CA LEU A 53 -9.22 20.83 -13.90
C LEU A 53 -7.83 20.67 -14.52
N GLN A 54 -6.92 19.96 -13.85
CA GLN A 54 -5.59 19.72 -14.42
C GLN A 54 -5.67 18.77 -15.64
N PRO A 55 -4.80 18.97 -16.64
CA PRO A 55 -4.63 17.99 -17.70
C PRO A 55 -4.18 16.66 -17.09
N SER A 56 -4.57 15.57 -17.75
CA SER A 56 -4.27 14.22 -17.29
C SER A 56 -3.95 13.32 -18.46
N ILE A 57 -3.02 12.40 -18.25
CA ILE A 57 -2.68 11.36 -19.21
C ILE A 57 -3.47 10.10 -18.82
N THR A 58 -4.36 9.68 -19.70
CA THR A 58 -5.19 8.48 -19.57
C THR A 58 -4.59 7.31 -20.32
N ASN A 59 -5.03 6.09 -19.98
CA ASN A 59 -4.70 4.87 -20.73
C ASN A 59 -3.19 4.66 -20.94
N ILE A 60 -2.43 4.70 -19.86
CA ILE A 60 -0.98 4.47 -19.87
C ILE A 60 -0.72 2.97 -19.87
N GLU A 61 0.29 2.53 -20.62
CA GLU A 61 0.88 1.19 -20.59
C GLU A 61 2.39 1.29 -20.38
N VAL A 62 2.94 0.26 -19.74
CA VAL A 62 4.37 0.11 -19.52
C VAL A 62 4.86 -1.05 -20.37
N LYS A 63 5.90 -0.80 -21.15
CA LYS A 63 6.67 -1.83 -21.84
C LYS A 63 8.02 -1.98 -21.16
N TRP A 64 8.30 -3.19 -20.72
CA TRP A 64 9.58 -3.54 -20.12
C TRP A 64 10.48 -4.18 -21.18
N ASN A 65 11.60 -3.53 -21.51
CA ASN A 65 12.57 -4.06 -22.45
C ASN A 65 13.70 -4.77 -21.68
N PHE A 66 13.40 -5.97 -21.14
CA PHE A 66 14.35 -6.80 -20.41
C PHE A 66 14.77 -8.08 -21.17
N GLY A 67 14.47 -8.18 -22.46
CA GLY A 67 14.65 -9.42 -23.24
C GLY A 67 13.49 -10.40 -23.00
N ASP A 68 13.80 -11.69 -22.87
CA ASP A 68 12.83 -12.81 -22.77
C ASP A 68 12.42 -13.14 -21.32
N ILE A 69 12.42 -12.14 -20.44
CA ILE A 69 12.13 -12.32 -19.02
C ILE A 69 10.71 -11.86 -18.74
N ASP A 70 9.88 -12.73 -18.14
CA ASP A 70 8.56 -12.33 -17.67
C ASP A 70 8.68 -11.42 -16.44
N VAL A 71 7.96 -10.29 -16.50
CA VAL A 71 7.97 -9.28 -15.44
C VAL A 71 6.54 -9.01 -14.99
N HIS A 72 6.27 -9.38 -13.73
CA HIS A 72 5.01 -9.08 -13.08
C HIS A 72 4.97 -7.61 -12.68
N THR A 73 4.10 -6.86 -13.34
CA THR A 73 3.96 -5.42 -13.12
C THR A 73 2.91 -5.13 -12.05
N ALA A 74 3.22 -4.21 -11.14
CA ALA A 74 2.32 -3.70 -10.12
C ALA A 74 2.30 -2.16 -10.18
N PRO A 75 1.15 -1.51 -10.42
CA PRO A 75 -0.14 -2.09 -10.74
C PRO A 75 -0.23 -2.63 -12.19
N THR A 76 -1.04 -3.67 -12.39
CA THR A 76 -1.33 -4.26 -13.72
C THR A 76 -2.11 -3.29 -14.59
N GLN A 77 -3.11 -2.63 -13.99
CA GLN A 77 -3.83 -1.52 -14.63
C GLN A 77 -3.33 -0.18 -14.09
N LEU A 78 -2.64 0.57 -14.94
CA LEU A 78 -2.08 1.87 -14.54
C LEU A 78 -3.20 2.91 -14.37
N PRO A 79 -3.21 3.66 -13.26
CA PRO A 79 -4.16 4.74 -13.07
C PRO A 79 -3.80 5.94 -13.95
N THR A 80 -4.80 6.78 -14.21
CA THR A 80 -4.60 8.10 -14.82
C THR A 80 -3.65 8.97 -13.99
N VAL A 81 -2.71 9.62 -14.66
CA VAL A 81 -1.72 10.52 -14.06
C VAL A 81 -2.13 11.96 -14.31
N TYR A 82 -2.15 12.76 -13.24
CA TYR A 82 -2.44 14.19 -13.29
C TYR A 82 -1.14 15.01 -13.22
N ALA A 83 -1.22 16.28 -13.62
CA ALA A 83 -0.11 17.20 -13.41
C ALA A 83 0.29 17.26 -11.92
N ASN A 84 1.57 17.08 -11.63
CA ASN A 84 2.16 16.98 -10.28
C ASN A 84 1.80 15.72 -9.47
N ASP A 85 1.14 14.72 -10.07
CA ASP A 85 1.03 13.39 -9.45
C ASP A 85 2.30 12.58 -9.71
N ARG A 86 2.64 11.70 -8.76
CA ARG A 86 3.71 10.71 -8.93
C ARG A 86 3.12 9.35 -9.23
N LEU A 87 3.50 8.78 -10.37
CA LEU A 87 3.24 7.39 -10.69
C LEU A 87 4.41 6.52 -10.20
N ILE A 88 4.10 5.45 -9.45
CA ILE A 88 5.09 4.47 -9.02
C ILE A 88 4.66 3.11 -9.57
N ILE A 89 5.57 2.48 -10.30
CA ILE A 89 5.39 1.19 -10.93
C ILE A 89 6.48 0.26 -10.40
N TYR A 90 6.09 -0.93 -10.01
CA TYR A 90 7.00 -1.99 -9.61
C TYR A 90 6.99 -3.09 -10.68
N GLY A 91 8.16 -3.59 -11.03
CA GLY A 91 8.32 -4.81 -11.81
C GLY A 91 9.01 -5.87 -10.95
N LEU A 92 8.33 -6.99 -10.71
CA LEU A 92 8.94 -8.16 -10.08
C LEU A 92 9.38 -9.11 -11.19
N MET A 93 10.62 -9.57 -11.09
CA MET A 93 11.22 -10.53 -12.00
C MET A 93 11.74 -11.72 -11.18
N ASP A 94 11.52 -12.93 -11.66
CA ASP A 94 11.91 -14.14 -10.93
C ASP A 94 13.39 -14.51 -11.16
N ASN A 95 13.95 -14.15 -12.33
CA ASN A 95 15.31 -14.53 -12.70
C ASN A 95 16.14 -13.34 -13.20
N ILE A 96 16.92 -12.76 -12.29
CA ILE A 96 17.86 -11.66 -12.59
C ILE A 96 19.08 -12.16 -13.39
N SER A 97 19.44 -13.44 -13.26
CA SER A 97 20.63 -14.03 -13.88
C SER A 97 20.49 -14.24 -15.39
N ALA A 98 19.26 -14.22 -15.92
CA ALA A 98 18.96 -14.32 -17.34
C ALA A 98 19.16 -13.00 -18.10
N LEU A 99 19.45 -11.89 -17.41
CA LEU A 99 19.70 -10.61 -18.05
C LEU A 99 21.10 -10.64 -18.69
N SER A 100 21.14 -10.81 -20.01
CA SER A 100 22.39 -10.78 -20.77
C SER A 100 23.03 -9.39 -20.67
N SER A 101 24.35 -9.34 -20.56
CA SER A 101 25.14 -8.10 -20.45
C SER A 101 24.97 -7.13 -21.63
N ASP A 102 24.43 -7.63 -22.73
CA ASP A 102 24.30 -6.90 -24.00
C ASP A 102 22.97 -6.13 -24.11
N ILE A 103 21.98 -6.45 -23.27
CA ILE A 103 20.69 -5.77 -23.27
C ILE A 103 20.72 -4.67 -22.21
N HIS A 104 20.64 -3.42 -22.66
CA HIS A 104 20.41 -2.28 -21.77
C HIS A 104 18.95 -2.26 -21.32
N PRO A 105 18.65 -2.51 -20.03
CA PRO A 105 17.28 -2.53 -19.55
C PRO A 105 16.66 -1.14 -19.67
N SER A 106 15.58 -1.03 -20.44
CA SER A 106 14.80 0.21 -20.57
C SER A 106 13.32 -0.02 -20.30
N VAL A 107 12.68 1.02 -19.77
CA VAL A 107 11.23 1.06 -19.52
C VAL A 107 10.66 2.16 -20.38
N GLU A 108 9.66 1.82 -21.16
CA GLU A 108 8.98 2.77 -22.01
C GLU A 108 7.52 2.90 -21.59
N LEU A 109 7.06 4.15 -21.53
CA LEU A 109 5.67 4.49 -21.23
C LEU A 109 4.97 4.88 -22.53
N TYR A 110 3.82 4.26 -22.78
CA TYR A 110 3.00 4.50 -23.96
C TYR A 110 1.57 4.82 -23.58
N THR A 111 0.88 5.59 -24.42
CA THR A 111 -0.59 5.73 -24.35
C THR A 111 -1.24 4.66 -25.23
N LYS A 112 -2.28 3.97 -24.75
CA LYS A 112 -2.99 2.92 -25.52
C LYS A 112 -3.62 3.43 -26.80
N GLU A 113 -4.11 4.66 -26.80
CA GLU A 113 -4.93 5.20 -27.89
C GLU A 113 -4.06 5.63 -29.08
N ASP A 114 -2.97 6.36 -28.80
CA ASP A 114 -2.14 6.96 -29.85
C ASP A 114 -0.81 6.22 -30.07
N HIS A 115 -0.53 5.18 -29.27
CA HIS A 115 0.79 4.54 -29.15
C HIS A 115 1.94 5.54 -29.01
N HIS A 116 1.64 6.75 -28.53
CA HIS A 116 2.61 7.81 -28.39
C HIS A 116 3.53 7.51 -27.20
N ARG A 117 4.84 7.53 -27.45
CA ARG A 117 5.85 7.29 -26.42
C ARG A 117 5.97 8.52 -25.52
N LEU A 118 5.53 8.39 -24.28
CA LEU A 118 5.56 9.46 -23.27
C LEU A 118 6.97 9.67 -22.71
N GLY A 119 7.76 8.60 -22.65
CA GLY A 119 9.13 8.67 -22.14
C GLY A 119 9.78 7.29 -22.10
N GLU A 120 11.11 7.31 -22.11
CA GLU A 120 11.97 6.15 -21.93
C GLU A 120 12.85 6.40 -20.71
N ALA A 121 12.88 5.44 -19.78
CA ALA A 121 13.74 5.46 -18.61
C ALA A 121 14.73 4.30 -18.73
N ARG A 122 16.03 4.62 -18.71
CA ARG A 122 17.08 3.61 -18.61
C ARG A 122 17.22 3.17 -17.17
N ILE A 123 17.26 1.86 -16.94
CA ILE A 123 17.44 1.32 -15.60
C ILE A 123 18.92 1.14 -15.35
N GLU A 124 19.47 1.97 -14.48
CA GLU A 124 20.77 1.72 -13.89
C GLU A 124 20.60 0.67 -12.77
N ARG A 125 21.42 -0.38 -12.79
CA ARG A 125 21.40 -1.40 -11.74
C ARG A 125 21.89 -0.77 -10.44
N ILE A 126 20.95 -0.42 -9.56
CA ILE A 126 21.27 -0.01 -8.20
C ILE A 126 21.68 -1.28 -7.45
N THR A 127 22.97 -1.41 -7.14
CA THR A 127 23.46 -2.45 -6.23
C THR A 127 22.76 -2.26 -4.90
N SER A 128 21.88 -3.19 -4.52
CA SER A 128 21.10 -3.10 -3.30
C SER A 128 22.03 -2.99 -2.08
N THR A 129 22.18 -1.78 -1.53
CA THR A 129 22.87 -1.56 -0.24
C THR A 129 22.04 -2.10 0.93
N ASP A 130 20.76 -2.38 0.70
CA ASP A 130 19.81 -2.66 1.75
C ASP A 130 19.44 -4.16 1.71
N ASN A 131 20.12 -4.96 2.54
CA ASN A 131 19.81 -6.38 2.78
C ASN A 131 18.37 -6.64 3.27
N THR A 132 17.58 -5.59 3.50
CA THR A 132 16.25 -5.66 4.11
C THR A 132 15.12 -5.99 3.12
N GLY A 133 15.37 -6.02 1.80
CA GLY A 133 14.35 -6.40 0.81
C GLY A 133 13.09 -5.53 0.82
N SER A 134 13.23 -4.26 1.24
CA SER A 134 12.10 -3.35 1.48
C SER A 134 11.31 -3.03 0.21
N ILE A 135 12.01 -2.78 -0.90
CA ILE A 135 11.41 -2.51 -2.21
C ILE A 135 10.63 -3.72 -2.71
N VAL A 136 11.18 -4.93 -2.54
CA VAL A 136 10.53 -6.18 -2.91
C VAL A 136 9.23 -6.38 -2.12
N ARG A 137 9.26 -6.12 -0.81
CA ARG A 137 8.03 -6.16 0.03
C ARG A 137 7.01 -5.11 -0.39
N LEU A 138 7.45 -3.91 -0.79
CA LEU A 138 6.55 -2.87 -1.28
C LEU A 138 5.87 -3.30 -2.58
N ALA A 139 6.66 -3.84 -3.52
CA ALA A 139 6.17 -4.36 -4.79
C ALA A 139 5.14 -5.49 -4.58
N ALA A 140 5.47 -6.46 -3.74
CA ALA A 140 4.56 -7.54 -3.37
C ALA A 140 3.28 -7.03 -2.67
N LYS A 141 3.40 -6.03 -1.77
CA LYS A 141 2.24 -5.39 -1.14
C LYS A 141 1.35 -4.68 -2.17
N ALA A 142 1.94 -4.02 -3.17
CA ALA A 142 1.18 -3.36 -4.24
C ALA A 142 0.37 -4.39 -5.06
N LEU A 143 0.98 -5.53 -5.43
CA LEU A 143 0.28 -6.64 -6.08
C LEU A 143 -0.87 -7.20 -5.24
N ILE A 144 -0.62 -7.46 -3.95
CA ILE A 144 -1.65 -7.97 -3.03
C ILE A 144 -2.82 -6.98 -2.93
N LEU A 145 -2.54 -5.68 -2.82
CA LEU A 145 -3.58 -4.65 -2.74
C LEU A 145 -4.41 -4.58 -4.02
N GLU A 146 -3.79 -4.76 -5.18
CA GLU A 146 -4.49 -4.85 -6.46
C GLU A 146 -5.44 -6.05 -6.50
N LEU A 147 -4.95 -7.24 -6.19
CA LEU A 147 -5.76 -8.48 -6.12
C LEU A 147 -6.90 -8.39 -5.09
N GLN A 148 -6.73 -7.64 -4.01
CA GLN A 148 -7.81 -7.39 -3.04
C GLN A 148 -8.84 -6.37 -3.53
N HIS A 149 -8.47 -5.49 -4.45
CA HIS A 149 -9.34 -4.46 -4.98
C HIS A 149 -10.13 -4.92 -6.21
N THR A 150 -9.61 -5.85 -7.01
CA THR A 150 -10.39 -6.55 -8.05
C THR A 150 -11.60 -7.28 -7.45
N LYS A 151 -11.45 -7.85 -6.24
CA LYS A 151 -12.51 -8.50 -5.45
C LYS A 151 -13.75 -7.62 -5.16
N LYS A 152 -13.66 -6.29 -5.30
CA LYS A 152 -14.76 -5.36 -4.93
C LYS A 152 -15.61 -4.87 -6.09
N VAL A 153 -15.66 -5.61 -7.20
CA VAL A 153 -16.81 -5.52 -8.12
C VAL A 153 -17.89 -6.49 -7.65
N SER A 154 -18.26 -6.40 -6.37
CA SER A 154 -19.53 -6.96 -5.93
C SER A 154 -20.59 -6.11 -6.60
N THR A 155 -21.31 -6.72 -7.54
CA THR A 155 -22.66 -6.29 -7.89
C THR A 155 -23.37 -5.85 -6.60
N GLY A 156 -24.04 -4.69 -6.65
CA GLY A 156 -24.77 -4.19 -5.49
C GLY A 156 -25.81 -5.23 -5.04
N SER A 157 -26.25 -5.17 -3.79
CA SER A 157 -27.26 -6.08 -3.24
C SER A 157 -28.58 -6.11 -4.03
N LEU A 158 -28.82 -5.12 -4.90
CA LEU A 158 -29.98 -5.07 -5.78
C LEU A 158 -29.73 -5.68 -7.17
N GLN A 159 -28.47 -5.88 -7.58
CA GLN A 159 -28.14 -6.48 -8.87
C GLN A 159 -28.11 -8.02 -8.83
N SER A 160 -27.91 -8.62 -7.65
CA SER A 160 -28.02 -10.07 -7.49
C SER A 160 -29.46 -10.58 -7.69
N CYS A 161 -30.48 -9.72 -7.50
CA CYS A 161 -31.87 -10.12 -7.67
C CYS A 161 -32.34 -10.15 -9.14
N PHE A 162 -31.52 -9.69 -10.09
CA PHE A 162 -31.86 -9.57 -11.52
C PHE A 162 -30.98 -10.41 -12.45
N GLN A 163 -30.09 -11.26 -11.91
CA GLN A 163 -29.24 -12.15 -12.70
C GLN A 163 -29.67 -13.60 -12.45
N ASP A 164 -30.02 -14.33 -13.50
CA ASP A 164 -30.33 -15.77 -13.43
C ASP A 164 -29.13 -16.54 -12.82
N GLU A 165 -29.43 -17.36 -11.80
CA GLU A 165 -28.57 -17.56 -10.61
C GLU A 165 -27.64 -18.80 -10.61
N THR A 166 -27.52 -19.61 -11.67
CA THR A 166 -26.79 -20.89 -11.56
C THR A 166 -25.37 -20.91 -12.15
N ASP A 167 -25.07 -20.19 -13.23
CA ASP A 167 -23.79 -20.36 -13.94
C ASP A 167 -22.76 -19.24 -13.67
N LEU A 168 -23.24 -18.05 -13.28
CA LEU A 168 -22.40 -16.87 -13.00
C LEU A 168 -21.84 -16.90 -11.57
N THR A 169 -22.59 -17.47 -10.63
CA THR A 169 -22.21 -17.64 -9.22
C THR A 169 -21.06 -18.63 -9.08
N GLU A 170 -21.10 -19.78 -9.75
CA GLU A 170 -19.99 -20.75 -9.72
C GLU A 170 -18.70 -20.15 -10.30
N ARG A 171 -18.75 -19.55 -11.49
CA ARG A 171 -17.56 -18.95 -12.14
C ARG A 171 -16.95 -17.80 -11.33
N THR A 172 -17.77 -17.00 -10.66
CA THR A 172 -17.27 -15.92 -9.80
C THR A 172 -16.60 -16.47 -8.54
N THR A 173 -17.14 -17.54 -7.94
CA THR A 173 -16.52 -18.19 -6.77
C THR A 173 -15.17 -18.83 -7.10
N GLU A 174 -15.03 -19.48 -8.26
CA GLU A 174 -13.76 -20.06 -8.71
C GLU A 174 -12.69 -18.98 -8.91
N ILE A 175 -13.04 -17.86 -9.56
CA ILE A 175 -12.13 -16.73 -9.75
C ILE A 175 -11.71 -16.16 -8.38
N GLU A 176 -12.63 -16.06 -7.41
CA GLU A 176 -12.26 -15.64 -6.07
C GLU A 176 -11.27 -16.58 -5.40
N GLU A 177 -11.44 -17.88 -5.54
CA GLU A 177 -10.53 -18.87 -4.97
C GLU A 177 -9.14 -18.79 -5.59
N THR A 178 -9.04 -18.62 -6.90
CA THR A 178 -7.74 -18.43 -7.57
C THR A 178 -7.03 -17.17 -7.07
N MET A 179 -7.76 -16.06 -6.89
CA MET A 179 -7.21 -14.83 -6.31
C MET A 179 -6.79 -15.02 -4.85
N LYS A 180 -7.58 -15.73 -4.03
CA LYS A 180 -7.25 -16.06 -2.64
C LYS A 180 -5.96 -16.87 -2.57
N LYS A 181 -5.83 -17.92 -3.39
CA LYS A 181 -4.63 -18.76 -3.50
C LYS A 181 -3.40 -17.91 -3.86
N ARG A 182 -3.52 -17.03 -4.86
CA ARG A 182 -2.41 -16.14 -5.27
C ARG A 182 -2.01 -15.16 -4.16
N ILE A 183 -2.97 -14.60 -3.41
CA ILE A 183 -2.66 -13.70 -2.28
C ILE A 183 -1.91 -14.45 -1.18
N ILE A 184 -2.31 -15.68 -0.87
CA ILE A 184 -1.64 -16.51 0.14
C ILE A 184 -0.21 -16.83 -0.30
N GLU A 185 -0.01 -17.21 -1.56
CA GLU A 185 1.30 -17.49 -2.13
C GLU A 185 2.25 -16.28 -2.01
N LEU A 186 1.80 -15.09 -2.44
CA LEU A 186 2.58 -13.85 -2.30
C LEU A 186 2.85 -13.51 -0.83
N SER A 187 1.87 -13.72 0.04
CA SER A 187 2.00 -13.48 1.48
C SER A 187 3.08 -14.34 2.11
N LEU A 188 3.13 -15.63 1.75
CA LEU A 188 4.13 -16.59 2.24
C LEU A 188 5.53 -16.25 1.68
N ASN A 189 5.64 -16.01 0.37
CA ASN A 189 6.92 -15.72 -0.28
C ASN A 189 7.58 -14.45 0.26
N TYR A 190 6.79 -13.40 0.50
CA TYR A 190 7.31 -12.09 0.90
C TYR A 190 7.12 -11.77 2.39
N SER A 191 6.56 -12.68 3.18
CA SER A 191 6.26 -12.50 4.60
C SER A 191 5.41 -11.24 4.88
N ILE A 192 4.29 -11.09 4.17
CA ILE A 192 3.39 -9.94 4.28
C ILE A 192 2.07 -10.37 4.92
N LEU A 193 1.60 -9.63 5.93
CA LEU A 193 0.27 -9.85 6.52
C LEU A 193 -0.84 -9.50 5.54
N THR A 194 -1.82 -10.39 5.41
CA THR A 194 -2.99 -10.21 4.56
C THR A 194 -4.25 -10.65 5.31
N PRO A 195 -5.47 -10.31 4.86
CA PRO A 195 -6.70 -10.81 5.49
C PRO A 195 -6.83 -12.34 5.50
N TYR A 196 -6.01 -13.06 4.71
CA TYR A 196 -6.02 -14.52 4.61
C TYR A 196 -4.81 -15.19 5.29
N ALA A 197 -3.87 -14.41 5.83
CA ALA A 197 -2.64 -14.93 6.43
C ALA A 197 -2.31 -14.19 7.73
N ALA A 198 -1.98 -14.95 8.77
CA ALA A 198 -1.61 -14.42 10.08
C ALA A 198 -0.26 -14.99 10.53
N PHE A 199 0.51 -14.19 11.26
CA PHE A 199 1.70 -14.68 11.94
C PHE A 199 1.30 -15.26 13.29
N VAL A 200 1.66 -16.53 13.52
CA VAL A 200 1.42 -17.23 14.78
C VAL A 200 2.77 -17.50 15.45
N GLY A 201 2.97 -16.89 16.62
CA GLY A 201 4.16 -17.17 17.44
C GLY A 201 3.96 -18.47 18.21
N ILE A 202 4.77 -19.50 17.92
CA ILE A 202 4.77 -20.77 18.65
C ILE A 202 5.93 -20.77 19.64
N GLU A 203 5.63 -20.73 20.93
CA GLU A 203 6.61 -20.95 22.00
C GLU A 203 6.88 -22.45 22.13
N LYS A 204 8.11 -22.90 21.85
CA LYS A 204 8.50 -24.29 22.12
C LYS A 204 8.82 -24.44 23.60
N ARG A 205 8.03 -25.25 24.31
CA ARG A 205 8.28 -25.64 25.71
C ARG A 205 8.98 -26.99 25.74
N VAL A 206 10.07 -27.10 26.49
CA VAL A 206 10.83 -28.35 26.68
C VAL A 206 10.14 -29.27 27.70
N ASN A 207 9.27 -28.72 28.56
CA ASN A 207 8.57 -29.46 29.61
C ASN A 207 7.17 -29.87 29.13
N GLY A 208 7.07 -31.02 28.47
CA GLY A 208 5.81 -31.56 27.93
C GLY A 208 4.90 -32.26 28.96
N SER A 209 5.22 -32.19 30.26
CA SER A 209 4.37 -32.75 31.32
C SER A 209 4.04 -31.68 32.35
N ASN A 210 2.78 -31.63 32.78
CA ASN A 210 2.29 -30.75 33.85
C ASN A 210 2.89 -31.08 35.25
N ASN A 211 3.92 -31.93 35.32
CA ASN A 211 4.48 -32.40 36.58
C ASN A 211 5.45 -31.42 37.23
N ASP A 212 5.95 -30.42 36.50
CA ASP A 212 6.89 -29.43 37.04
C ASP A 212 6.36 -28.00 36.82
N MET A 213 5.50 -27.57 37.74
CA MET A 213 5.02 -26.19 37.80
C MET A 213 6.13 -25.29 38.32
N THR A 214 6.77 -24.54 37.43
CA THR A 214 7.71 -23.49 37.80
C THR A 214 6.99 -22.14 37.84
N LEU A 215 7.09 -21.44 38.98
CA LEU A 215 6.61 -20.07 39.10
C LEU A 215 7.46 -19.18 38.17
N ARG A 216 6.83 -18.58 37.16
CA ARG A 216 7.43 -17.53 36.35
C ARG A 216 6.68 -16.23 36.57
N GLU A 217 7.37 -15.24 37.10
CA GLU A 217 6.87 -13.87 37.15
C GLU A 217 6.98 -13.29 35.74
N VAL A 218 5.84 -13.14 35.06
CA VAL A 218 5.77 -12.42 33.79
C VAL A 218 5.56 -10.96 34.13
N PRO A 219 6.51 -10.06 33.83
CA PRO A 219 6.33 -8.64 34.08
C PRO A 219 5.18 -8.14 33.22
N ILE A 220 4.11 -7.71 33.88
CA ILE A 220 2.96 -7.09 33.22
C ILE A 220 3.44 -5.72 32.73
N GLN A 221 3.39 -5.49 31.42
CA GLN A 221 3.60 -4.13 30.91
C GLN A 221 2.37 -3.30 31.25
N ILE A 222 2.51 -2.50 32.30
CA ILE A 222 1.48 -1.56 32.74
C ILE A 222 1.63 -0.30 31.88
N SER A 223 0.52 0.19 31.34
CA SER A 223 0.52 1.41 30.53
C SER A 223 0.95 2.60 31.39
N ALA A 224 1.58 3.61 30.79
CA ALA A 224 2.09 4.76 31.55
C ALA A 224 0.99 5.49 32.35
N ASP A 225 -0.26 5.42 31.88
CA ASP A 225 -1.42 6.03 32.50
C ASP A 225 -1.90 5.27 33.76
N ASP A 226 -1.63 3.96 33.84
CA ASP A 226 -2.06 3.08 34.93
C ASP A 226 -1.08 3.02 36.12
N HIS A 227 0.02 3.78 36.08
CA HIS A 227 1.02 3.82 37.17
C HIS A 227 0.47 4.32 38.52
N HIS A 228 -0.65 5.03 38.51
CA HIS A 228 -1.33 5.50 39.72
C HIS A 228 -1.99 4.35 40.51
N LEU A 229 -2.22 3.18 39.90
CA LEU A 229 -2.88 2.03 40.55
C LEU A 229 -1.93 1.25 41.48
N ILE A 230 -0.63 1.51 41.44
CA ILE A 230 0.39 0.78 42.20
C ILE A 230 1.01 1.66 43.31
N SER A 231 0.92 2.99 43.17
CA SER A 231 1.52 3.91 44.15
C SER A 231 0.53 4.24 45.27
N SER A 232 0.69 3.59 46.41
CA SER A 232 0.22 4.17 47.68
C SER A 232 1.13 5.35 48.04
N PRO A 233 0.58 6.45 48.63
CA PRO A 233 1.35 7.66 48.85
C PRO A 233 2.21 7.51 50.11
N SER A 234 3.49 7.16 49.96
CA SER A 234 4.48 7.37 51.02
C SER A 234 5.03 8.80 50.96
N LEU A 235 4.94 9.51 52.08
CA LEU A 235 5.40 10.88 52.29
C LEU A 235 6.84 11.13 51.81
N ARG A 236 6.99 12.28 51.14
CA ARG A 236 8.17 13.17 50.98
C ARG A 236 9.52 12.68 51.51
N TYR A 237 10.55 12.80 50.65
CA TYR A 237 11.70 13.64 51.00
C TYR A 237 12.15 14.47 49.78
N PHE A 238 12.16 15.78 50.00
CA PHE A 238 12.81 16.77 49.15
C PHE A 238 14.31 16.56 49.31
N ASN A 239 15.03 16.28 48.22
CA ASN A 239 16.48 16.45 48.22
C ASN A 239 16.90 17.17 46.94
N ASN A 240 17.36 18.41 47.16
CA ASN A 240 17.98 19.25 46.15
C ASN A 240 19.30 18.62 45.73
N GLY A 241 19.49 18.39 44.43
CA GLY A 241 20.77 17.92 43.93
C GLY A 241 20.80 17.84 42.41
N GLN A 242 21.50 18.82 41.82
CA GLN A 242 22.07 18.81 40.46
C GLN A 242 21.11 19.09 39.30
N ARG A 243 21.07 20.39 38.95
CA ARG A 243 20.76 20.87 37.60
C ARG A 243 21.81 20.29 36.63
N GLN A 244 21.39 19.39 35.75
CA GLN A 244 22.04 19.23 34.46
C GLN A 244 21.15 19.89 33.40
N THR A 245 21.69 20.94 32.80
CA THR A 245 21.10 21.69 31.70
C THR A 245 21.16 20.84 30.43
N LEU A 246 20.01 20.39 29.94
CA LEU A 246 19.86 19.83 28.60
C LEU A 246 19.94 20.97 27.58
N SER A 247 21.11 21.15 26.96
CA SER A 247 21.25 21.92 25.73
C SER A 247 20.77 21.07 24.56
N TYR A 248 19.58 21.41 24.03
CA TYR A 248 19.12 20.97 22.73
C TYR A 248 20.03 21.57 21.65
N LEU A 249 20.70 20.72 20.87
CA LEU A 249 21.21 21.09 19.56
C LEU A 249 20.77 20.03 18.55
N THR A 250 19.65 20.35 17.92
CA THR A 250 19.28 19.89 16.58
C THR A 250 20.40 20.21 15.59
N ILE A 251 20.81 19.24 14.78
CA ILE A 251 20.93 19.29 13.31
C ILE A 251 21.44 17.90 12.89
N LEU A 252 20.50 17.02 12.53
CA LEU A 252 20.77 15.75 11.86
C LEU A 252 20.57 16.03 10.37
N ALA A 253 21.64 16.48 9.70
CA ALA A 253 21.69 16.59 8.25
C ALA A 253 21.88 15.18 7.67
N CYS A 254 20.79 14.42 7.61
CA CYS A 254 20.76 13.15 6.88
C CYS A 254 20.33 13.45 5.44
N SER A 255 21.33 13.68 4.60
CA SER A 255 21.19 13.80 3.14
C SER A 255 20.79 12.45 2.55
N PHE A 256 19.51 12.10 2.62
CA PHE A 256 18.95 11.04 1.79
C PHE A 256 18.56 11.64 0.43
N LEU A 257 19.42 11.37 -0.55
CA LEU A 257 19.18 11.66 -1.95
C LEU A 257 17.97 10.83 -2.42
N TYR A 258 16.83 11.50 -2.61
CA TYR A 258 15.59 10.90 -3.06
C TYR A 258 15.57 10.92 -4.59
N LEU A 259 15.64 9.76 -5.25
CA LEU A 259 15.43 9.68 -6.69
C LEU A 259 13.90 9.70 -6.97
N ALA A 260 13.33 10.91 -7.01
CA ALA A 260 12.02 11.15 -7.59
C ALA A 260 12.22 11.44 -9.08
N PHE A 261 11.73 10.56 -9.95
CA PHE A 261 11.54 10.89 -11.36
C PHE A 261 10.45 11.98 -11.45
N PHE A 262 10.88 13.22 -11.68
CA PHE A 262 10.02 14.30 -12.13
C PHE A 262 9.84 14.15 -13.64
N PHE A 263 8.68 13.67 -14.07
CA PHE A 263 8.17 13.99 -15.40
C PHE A 263 7.39 15.30 -15.25
N THR A 264 8.07 16.42 -15.46
CA THR A 264 7.40 17.68 -15.82
C THR A 264 6.85 17.52 -17.23
N ALA A 265 5.52 17.54 -17.35
CA ALA A 265 4.84 17.84 -18.60
C ALA A 265 4.95 19.34 -18.91
#